data_AF-A0A949ATA8-F1
#
_entry.id   AF-A0A949ATA8-F1
#
_cell.length_a   1.000
_cell.length_b   1.000
_cell.length_c   1.000
_cell.angle_alpha   90.00
_cell.angle_beta   90.00
_cell.angle_gamma   90.00
#
_symmetry.space_group_name_H-M   'P 1'
#
loop_
_entity.id
_entity.type
_entity.pdbx_description
1 polymer ?
#
loop_
_entity_poly.entity_id
_entity_poly.type
_entity_poly.pdbx_seq_one_letter_code
_entity_poly.pdbx_strand_id
1 'polypeptide(L)' 'MQVICCVCHKTKNHKGWAKQAARSGVRLSHGYCPRCYRQMMEMVDNFFVLNGCRKSA' A
#
# COMPACT_ATOMS: atom_id res chain seq x y z
N MET A 1 11.43 -9.69 9.49
CA MET A 1 11.07 -9.17 8.16
C MET A 1 10.51 -7.77 8.31
N GLN A 2 10.98 -6.79 7.55
CA GLN A 2 10.35 -5.46 7.49
C GLN A 2 9.54 -5.35 6.19
N VAL A 3 8.39 -4.68 6.24
CA VAL A 3 7.59 -4.37 5.03
C VAL A 3 7.75 -2.90 4.71
N ILE A 4 8.10 -2.57 3.47
CA ILE A 4 8.12 -1.19 2.95
C ILE A 4 6.96 -0.97 1.98
N CYS A 5 6.31 0.19 2.09
CA CYS A 5 5.25 0.57 1.19
C CYS A 5 5.84 0.98 -0.17
N CYS A 6 5.40 0.36 -1.26
CA CYS A 6 5.87 0.65 -2.61
C CYS A 6 5.56 2.07 -3.10
N VAL A 7 4.61 2.75 -2.46
CA VAL A 7 4.13 4.07 -2.91
C VAL A 7 4.77 5.20 -2.11
N CYS A 8 4.70 5.13 -0.77
CA CYS A 8 5.14 6.22 0.10
C CYS A 8 6.42 5.91 0.90
N HIS A 9 7.02 4.72 0.69
CA HIS A 9 8.23 4.24 1.36
C HIS A 9 8.17 4.20 2.89
N LYS A 10 6.96 4.26 3.49
CA LYS A 10 6.78 3.99 4.91
C LYS A 10 7.09 2.53 5.21
N THR A 11 7.73 2.28 6.33
CA THR A 11 8.04 0.94 6.83
C THR A 11 7.03 0.53 7.90
N LYS A 12 6.64 -0.76 7.91
CA LYS A 12 5.79 -1.34 8.94
C LYS A 12 6.64 -1.74 10.14
N ASN A 13 6.31 -1.18 11.30
CA ASN A 13 6.85 -1.55 12.60
C ASN A 13 5.72 -2.00 13.54
N HIS A 14 6.03 -2.29 14.81
CA HIS A 14 5.07 -2.74 15.82
C HIS A 14 4.00 -1.69 16.18
N LYS A 15 4.26 -0.40 15.91
CA LYS A 15 3.33 0.72 16.14
C LYS A 15 2.55 1.10 14.87
N GLY A 16 2.76 0.41 13.75
CA GLY A 16 2.12 0.70 12.46
C GLY A 16 3.10 1.17 11.40
N TRP A 17 2.67 2.11 10.54
CA TRP A 17 3.43 2.55 9.36
C TRP A 17 4.07 3.92 9.57
N ALA A 18 5.40 3.99 9.55
CA ALA A 18 6.16 5.23 9.77
C ALA A 18 7.18 5.47 8.66
N LYS A 19 7.54 6.75 8.40
CA LYS A 19 8.72 7.07 7.59
C LYS A 19 9.95 6.87 8.48
N GLN A 20 10.53 5.68 8.40
CA GLN A 20 11.77 5.34 9.09
C GLN A 20 12.66 4.61 8.10
N ALA A 21 13.97 4.88 8.16
CA ALA A 21 14.94 4.13 7.39
C ALA A 21 14.80 2.64 7.71
N ALA A 22 14.91 1.80 6.67
CA ALA A 22 14.99 0.37 6.86
C ALA A 22 16.22 0.06 7.74
N ARG A 23 16.03 -0.74 8.79
CA ARG A 23 17.18 -1.21 9.59
C ARG A 23 18.13 -2.01 8.71
N SER A 24 19.42 -1.68 8.75
CA SER A 24 20.47 -2.43 8.07
C SER A 24 20.48 -3.90 8.50
N GLY A 25 20.77 -4.81 7.56
CA GLY A 25 20.86 -6.25 7.83
C GLY A 25 19.51 -6.99 7.97
N VAL A 26 18.37 -6.34 7.72
CA VAL A 26 17.05 -6.98 7.80
C VAL A 26 16.48 -7.26 6.41
N ARG A 27 15.95 -8.47 6.19
CA ARG A 27 15.19 -8.79 4.96
C ARG A 27 13.97 -7.87 4.82
N LEU A 28 13.94 -7.15 3.72
CA LEU A 28 12.84 -6.28 3.32
C LEU A 28 11.87 -7.03 2.41
N SER A 29 10.59 -6.70 2.56
CA SER A 29 9.49 -7.14 1.72
C SER A 29 8.69 -5.93 1.28
N HIS A 30 8.06 -6.04 0.12
CA HIS A 30 7.29 -4.95 -0.48
C HIS A 30 5.80 -5.15 -0.22
N GLY A 31 5.06 -4.06 -0.02
CA GLY A 31 3.61 -4.08 0.17
C GLY A 31 2.99 -2.69 0.09
N TYR A 32 1.77 -2.55 0.60
CA TYR A 32 1.05 -1.27 0.63
C TYR A 32 0.67 -0.88 2.05
N CYS A 33 0.87 0.39 2.42
CA CYS A 33 0.29 0.90 3.65
C CYS A 33 -1.23 1.12 3.47
N PRO A 34 -2.04 1.10 4.55
CA PRO A 34 -3.49 1.22 4.45
C PRO A 34 -3.97 2.43 3.65
N ARG A 35 -3.28 3.56 3.79
CA ARG A 35 -3.61 4.79 3.05
C ARG A 35 -3.38 4.65 1.55
N CYS A 36 -2.21 4.14 1.15
CA CYS A 36 -1.89 3.97 -0.28
C CYS A 36 -2.72 2.87 -0.93
N TYR A 37 -3.01 1.79 -0.20
CA TYR A 37 -3.92 0.75 -0.67
C TYR A 37 -5.33 1.31 -0.90
N ARG A 38 -5.88 2.05 0.07
CA ARG A 38 -7.22 2.65 -0.08
C ARG A 38 -7.28 3.58 -1.29
N GLN A 39 -6.30 4.48 -1.44
CA GLN A 39 -6.24 5.39 -2.59
C GLN A 39 -6.17 4.65 -3.93
N MET A 40 -5.41 3.55 -3.99
CA MET A 40 -5.35 2.71 -5.18
C MET A 40 -6.72 2.07 -5.48
N MET A 41 -7.38 1.51 -4.47
CA MET A 41 -8.70 0.90 -4.64
C MET A 41 -9.78 1.93 -4.99
N GLU A 42 -9.70 3.16 -4.45
CA GLU A 42 -10.57 4.28 -4.82
C GLU A 42 -10.38 4.64 -6.31
N MET A 43 -9.14 4.68 -6.82
CA MET A 43 -8.89 4.89 -8.25
C MET A 43 -9.43 3.75 -9.12
N VAL A 44 -9.24 2.50 -8.68
CA VAL A 44 -9.75 1.31 -9.40
C VAL A 44 -11.29 1.33 -9.43
N ASP A 45 -11.94 1.62 -8.30
CA ASP A 45 -13.39 1.68 -8.22
C ASP A 45 -13.95 2.79 -9.11
N ASN A 46 -13.35 3.98 -9.07
CA ASN A 46 -13.69 5.09 -9.95
C ASN A 46 -13.49 4.71 -11.43
N PHE A 47 -12.43 3.98 -11.77
CA PHE A 47 -12.22 3.51 -13.14
C PHE A 47 -13.37 2.60 -13.61
N PHE A 48 -13.81 1.64 -12.77
CA PHE A 48 -14.94 0.78 -13.10
C PHE A 48 -16.25 1.55 -13.25
N VAL A 49 -16.51 2.51 -12.35
CA VAL A 49 -17.70 3.39 -12.41
C VAL A 49 -17.70 4.24 -13.68
N LEU A 50 -16.58 4.87 -14.01
CA LEU A 50 -16.46 5.79 -15.15
C LEU A 50 -16.46 5.05 -16.51
N ASN A 51 -15.98 3.81 -16.57
CA ASN A 51 -15.89 3.04 -17.82
C ASN A 51 -17.03 2.01 -17.99
N GLY A 52 -18.05 2.02 -17.13
CA GLY A 52 -19.24 1.18 -17.28
C GLY A 52 -19.02 -0.33 -17.10
N CYS A 53 -17.82 -0.76 -16.71
CA CYS A 53 -17.53 -2.15 -16.38
C CYS A 53 -18.15 -2.47 -15.01
N ARG A 54 -19.37 -3.04 -15.00
CA ARG A 54 -20.00 -3.52 -13.76
C ARG A 54 -19.07 -4.54 -13.08
N LYS A 55 -18.81 -4.34 -11.78
CA LYS A 55 -18.26 -5.39 -10.92
C LYS A 55 -19.22 -6.58 -11.00
N SER A 56 -18.77 -7.70 -11.58
CA SER A 56 -19.44 -8.98 -11.38
C SER A 56 -19.36 -9.30 -9.89
N ALA A 57 -20.53 -9.40 -9.25
CA ALA A 57 -20.68 -9.74 -7.84
C ALA A 57 -20.25 -11.19 -7.57
#